data_AF-A0A5C3PL94-F1
#
_entry.id   AF-A0A5C3PL94-F1
#
_cell.length_a   1.000
_cell.length_b   1.000
_cell.length_c   1.000
_cell.angle_alpha   90.00
_cell.angle_beta   90.00
_cell.angle_gamma   90.00
#
_symmetry.space_group_name_H-M   'P 1'
#
loop_
_entity.id
_entity.type
_entity.pdbx_description
1 polymer ?
#
loop_
_entity_poly.entity_id
_entity_poly.type
_entity_poly.pdbx_seq_one_letter_code
_entity_poly.pdbx_strand_id
1 'polypeptide(L)'
;MAFRYATRIDCDTIHIFGDSKSALDTILDARPHGQQAASVRVCTHLAEWLDAAPARRVEIHWIPSHSGIRENELIDEDVQQAS
;
A
#
# COMPACT_ATOMS: atom_id res chain seq x y z
N MET A 1 -6.13 -7.62 0.31
CA MET A 1 -5.55 -8.67 1.19
C MET A 1 -4.24 -8.19 1.85
N ALA A 2 -3.32 -7.53 1.13
CA ALA A 2 -2.03 -7.08 1.67
C ALA A 2 -2.09 -6.13 2.89
N PHE A 3 -2.90 -5.05 2.84
CA PHE A 3 -2.97 -4.06 3.93
C PHE A 3 -3.44 -4.64 5.27
N ARG A 4 -4.45 -5.51 5.24
CA ARG A 4 -4.98 -6.16 6.45
C ARG A 4 -3.95 -7.09 7.11
N TYR A 5 -3.01 -7.63 6.33
CA TYR A 5 -1.92 -8.44 6.85
C TYR A 5 -0.84 -7.54 7.46
N ALA A 6 -0.43 -6.49 6.76
CA ALA A 6 0.59 -5.54 7.25
C ALA A 6 0.21 -4.89 8.59
N THR A 7 -1.05 -4.50 8.77
CA THR A 7 -1.55 -3.89 10.03
C THR A 7 -1.58 -4.86 11.23
N ARG A 8 -1.25 -6.14 11.05
CA ARG A 8 -1.20 -7.16 12.11
C ARG A 8 0.21 -7.56 12.50
N ILE A 9 1.20 -7.10 11.75
CA ILE A 9 2.61 -7.32 12.07
C ILE A 9 3.01 -6.26 13.09
N ASP A 10 3.77 -6.67 14.11
CA ASP A 10 4.37 -5.73 15.05
C ASP A 10 5.46 -4.93 14.33
N CYS A 11 5.11 -3.72 13.92
CA CYS A 11 5.98 -2.80 13.21
C CYS A 11 5.57 -1.36 13.54
N ASP A 12 6.53 -0.46 13.46
CA ASP A 12 6.30 0.98 13.60
C ASP A 12 6.12 1.66 12.24
N THR A 13 6.45 1.00 11.14
CA THR A 13 6.40 1.61 9.81
C THR A 13 5.92 0.62 8.75
N ILE A 14 4.88 1.02 8.02
CA ILE A 14 4.43 0.32 6.82
C ILE A 14 4.93 1.09 5.59
N HIS A 15 5.74 0.44 4.76
CA HIS A 15 6.18 0.97 3.49
C HIS A 15 5.30 0.42 2.36
N ILE A 16 4.76 1.31 1.53
CA ILE A 16 3.94 0.97 0.36
C ILE A 16 4.70 1.39 -0.88
N PHE A 17 5.02 0.43 -1.74
CA PHE A 17 5.67 0.68 -3.03
C PHE A 17 4.68 0.45 -4.16
N GLY A 18 4.74 1.30 -5.19
CA GLY A 18 3.91 1.13 -6.37
C GLY A 18 4.50 1.82 -7.59
N ASP A 19 4.29 1.22 -8.74
CA ASP A 19 4.79 1.70 -10.03
C ASP A 19 3.82 2.65 -10.75
N SER A 20 2.54 2.51 -10.41
CA SER A 20 1.47 3.38 -10.87
C SER A 20 1.24 4.53 -9.89
N LYS A 21 1.70 5.73 -10.29
CA LYS A 21 1.43 6.97 -9.53
C LYS A 21 -0.07 7.20 -9.34
N SER A 22 -0.88 6.92 -10.36
CA SER A 22 -2.34 7.05 -10.24
C SER A 22 -2.91 6.07 -9.21
N ALA A 23 -2.43 4.82 -9.17
CA ALA A 23 -2.87 3.88 -8.15
C ALA A 23 -2.47 4.33 -6.73
N LEU A 24 -1.26 4.84 -6.54
CA LEU A 24 -0.80 5.39 -5.26
C LEU A 24 -1.58 6.62 -4.82
N ASP A 25 -1.91 7.52 -5.75
CA ASP A 25 -2.73 8.70 -5.45
C ASP A 25 -4.17 8.30 -5.08
N THR A 26 -4.68 7.20 -5.65
CA THR A 26 -6.08 6.78 -5.48
C THR A 26 -6.27 5.86 -4.27
N ILE A 27 -5.24 5.13 -3.81
CA ILE A 27 -5.37 4.12 -2.76
C ILE A 27 -5.74 4.70 -1.39
N LEU A 28 -5.36 5.95 -1.14
CA LEU A 28 -5.75 6.72 0.05
C LEU A 28 -6.89 7.71 -0.22
N ASP A 29 -7.40 7.77 -1.44
CA ASP A 29 -8.49 8.67 -1.79
C ASP A 29 -9.85 8.03 -1.46
N ALA A 30 -10.51 8.49 -0.41
CA ALA A 30 -11.84 8.01 -0.03
C ALA A 30 -12.98 8.73 -0.79
N ARG A 31 -12.68 9.66 -1.71
CA ARG A 31 -13.69 10.38 -2.50
C ARG A 31 -14.36 9.43 -3.54
N PRO A 32 -15.48 9.83 -4.15
CA PRO A 32 -16.13 9.00 -5.16
C PRO A 32 -15.24 8.76 -6.39
N HIS A 33 -14.88 7.50 -6.66
CA HIS A 33 -14.21 7.02 -7.86
C HIS A 33 -14.49 5.52 -8.09
N GLY A 34 -14.11 4.98 -9.25
CA GLY A 34 -14.44 3.59 -9.64
C GLY A 34 -13.88 2.47 -8.73
N GLN A 35 -13.00 2.80 -7.78
CA GLN A 35 -12.39 1.87 -6.83
C GLN A 35 -12.58 2.30 -5.36
N GLN A 36 -13.52 3.20 -5.08
CA GLN A 36 -13.67 3.85 -3.76
C GLN A 36 -13.84 2.85 -2.62
N ALA A 37 -14.57 1.74 -2.85
CA ALA A 37 -14.78 0.72 -1.83
C ALA A 37 -13.47 0.09 -1.32
N ALA A 38 -12.46 -0.02 -2.19
CA ALA A 38 -11.14 -0.49 -1.79
C ALA A 38 -10.38 0.57 -0.98
N SER A 39 -10.37 1.81 -1.46
CA SER A 39 -9.71 2.94 -0.78
C SER A 39 -10.29 3.19 0.61
N VAL A 40 -11.62 3.15 0.77
CA VAL A 40 -12.28 3.28 2.08
C VAL A 40 -11.80 2.18 3.04
N ARG A 41 -11.75 0.92 2.60
CA ARG A 41 -11.29 -0.19 3.46
C ARG A 41 -9.82 -0.03 3.86
N VAL A 42 -8.97 0.41 2.93
CA VAL A 42 -7.55 0.68 3.22
C VAL A 42 -7.44 1.80 4.24
N CYS A 43 -8.13 2.92 4.03
CA CYS A 43 -8.13 4.05 4.96
C CYS A 43 -8.65 3.66 6.35
N THR A 44 -9.72 2.85 6.45
CA THR A 44 -10.22 2.38 7.75
C THR A 44 -9.16 1.57 8.49
N HIS A 45 -8.53 0.59 7.84
CA HIS A 45 -7.51 -0.23 8.49
C HIS A 45 -6.24 0.54 8.84
N LEU A 46 -5.80 1.45 7.98
CA LEU A 46 -4.64 2.28 8.26
C LEU A 46 -4.92 3.28 9.40
N ALA A 47 -6.11 3.87 9.45
CA ALA A 47 -6.50 4.76 10.55
C ALA A 47 -6.51 4.01 11.89
N GLU A 48 -7.17 2.84 11.96
CA GLU A 48 -7.17 1.99 13.17
C GLU A 48 -5.74 1.63 13.63
N TRP A 49 -4.84 1.34 12.68
CA TRP A 49 -3.46 0.99 13.00
C TRP A 49 -2.62 2.21 13.45
N LEU A 50 -2.77 3.36 12.79
CA LEU A 50 -2.07 4.60 13.13
C LEU A 50 -2.51 5.13 14.50
N ASP A 51 -3.81 5.10 14.79
CA ASP A 51 -4.37 5.61 16.06
C ASP A 51 -3.92 4.79 17.28
N ALA A 52 -3.56 3.52 17.08
CA ALA A 52 -3.14 2.63 18.16
C ALA A 52 -1.74 2.94 18.72
N ALA A 53 -0.87 3.69 18.02
CA ALA A 53 0.39 4.16 18.58
C ALA A 53 0.96 5.40 17.85
N PRO A 54 1.38 6.46 18.57
CA PRO A 54 1.82 7.72 17.95
C PRO A 54 3.16 7.61 17.19
N ALA A 55 3.94 6.54 17.41
CA ALA A 55 5.17 6.29 16.68
C ALA A 55 4.94 5.67 15.29
N ARG A 56 3.72 5.20 15.02
CA ARG A 56 3.40 4.51 13.77
C ARG A 56 3.32 5.46 12.60
N ARG A 57 3.90 5.04 11.48
CA ARG A 57 3.87 5.81 10.22
C ARG A 57 3.64 4.92 9.00
N VAL A 58 3.01 5.51 7.99
CA VAL A 58 2.84 4.90 6.67
C VAL A 58 3.63 5.75 5.68
N GLU A 59 4.53 5.12 4.93
CA GLU A 59 5.33 5.78 3.91
C GLU A 59 4.96 5.23 2.54
N ILE A 60 4.61 6.11 1.60
CA ILE A 60 4.26 5.74 0.24
C ILE A 60 5.38 6.16 -0.70
N HIS A 61 5.86 5.19 -1.48
CA HIS A 61 7.00 5.30 -2.36
C HIS A 61 6.55 4.97 -3.78
N TRP A 62 6.64 5.95 -4.67
CA TRP A 62 6.48 5.69 -6.11
C TRP A 62 7.81 5.20 -6.67
N ILE A 63 7.79 4.03 -7.34
CA ILE A 63 8.96 3.46 -8.01
C ILE A 63 8.69 3.46 -9.52
N PRO A 64 9.52 4.08 -10.36
CA PRO A 64 9.33 3.99 -11.80
C PRO A 64 9.44 2.53 -12.29
N SER A 65 8.42 2.05 -12.99
CA SER A 65 8.38 0.72 -13.62
C SER A 65 9.59 0.51 -14.55
N HIS A 66 10.13 -0.71 -14.60
CA HIS A 66 11.26 -1.11 -15.47
C HIS A 66 12.54 -0.27 -15.34
N SER A 67 12.87 0.19 -14.12
CA SER A 67 14.10 0.96 -13.86
C SER A 67 15.32 0.11 -13.50
N GLY A 68 15.21 -1.22 -13.51
CA GLY A 68 16.28 -2.13 -13.07
C GLY A 68 16.49 -2.15 -11.55
N ILE A 69 15.46 -1.76 -10.77
CA ILE A 69 15.46 -1.88 -9.31
C ILE A 69 14.97 -3.29 -8.97
N ARG A 70 15.91 -4.16 -8.60
CA ARG A 70 15.71 -5.59 -8.36
C ARG A 70 14.56 -5.89 -7.40
N GLU A 71 14.35 -5.05 -6.39
CA GLU A 71 13.28 -5.18 -5.40
C GLU A 71 11.88 -4.99 -6.02
N ASN A 72 11.77 -4.17 -7.07
CA ASN A 72 10.50 -3.99 -7.80
C ASN A 72 10.24 -5.17 -8.75
N GLU A 73 11.29 -5.70 -9.39
CA GLU A 73 11.20 -6.87 -10.27
C GLU A 73 10.81 -8.14 -9.49
N LEU A 74 11.29 -8.30 -8.26
CA LEU A 74 10.88 -9.41 -7.37
C LEU A 74 9.38 -9.34 -6.99
N ILE A 75 8.84 -8.14 -6.79
CA ILE A 75 7.42 -7.96 -6.49
C ILE A 75 6.56 -8.25 -7.73
N ASP A 76 7.03 -7.88 -8.92
CA ASP A 76 6.36 -8.22 -10.18
C ASP A 76 6.31 -9.74 -10.43
N GLU A 77 7.38 -10.47 -10.11
CA GLU A 77 7.41 -11.94 -10.18
C GLU A 77 6.41 -12.60 -9.21
N ASP A 78 6.32 -12.12 -7.97
CA ASP A 78 5.36 -12.63 -6.97
C ASP A 78 3.90 -12.38 -7.37
N VAL A 79 3.60 -11.24 -8.00
CA VAL A 79 2.25 -10.93 -8.51
C VAL A 79 1.89 -11.82 -9.70
N GLN A 80 2.85 -12.16 -10.56
CA GLN A 80 2.64 -13.05 -11.70
C GLN A 80 2.36 -14.50 -11.29
N GLN A 81 2.92 -14.96 -10.16
CA GLN A 81 2.66 -16.31 -9.64
C GLN A 81 1.38 -16.43 -8.81
N ALA A 82 0.78 -15.30 -8.40
CA ALA A 82 -0.49 -15.28 -7.67
C ALA A 82 -1.74 -15.25 -8.59
N SER A 83 -1.56 -15.42 -9.91
CA SER A 83 -2.60 -15.40 -10.95
C SER A 83 -3.14 -16.78 -11.30
#